data_AF-A0A949UHR2-F1
#
_entry.id   AF-A0A949UHR2-F1
#
_cell.length_a   1.000
_cell.length_b   1.000
_cell.length_c   1.000
_cell.angle_alpha   90.00
_cell.angle_beta   90.00
_cell.angle_gamma   90.00
#
_symmetry.space_group_name_H-M   'P 1'
#
loop_
_entity.id
_entity.type
_entity.pdbx_description
1 polymer ?
#
loop_
_entity_poly.entity_id
_entity_poly.type
_entity_poly.pdbx_seq_one_letter_code
_entity_poly.pdbx_strand_id
1 'polypeptide(L)'
;MKQHRRLSRSNSAVISVANFILFVTALGSLCVAQIPKPPWASSASADAKDSSASQTDTTFKVNVKLVNVFVTVTDEHGAPIGGLTKDNFEVQEDGAPQTIAVFGKESALPLSIVMDIDTSLSTRKDLPLELNSARHFAHAILRPVDALSLFEFGEVVNELVRFTSDLKTIDRGIDHPRFGAGTALYDAVYLGSRSLQTRQGRKVMVVITDGGDTVSRVDYQQALRAAQEAEAIVYSVIDVPVEASAGRDTGGEHALIQLSEDTGGKYFYATSVPELDEAFHKISDELRTQYLLAYYPTQRLANSDFRRVQVKVKGFSSDGRLVVRHRTGYYTTKSKS
;
A
#
# COMPACT_ATOMS: atom_id res chain seq x y z
N MET A 1 -34.51 6.41 -79.48
CA MET A 1 -35.55 6.19 -78.44
C MET A 1 -35.26 7.17 -77.30
N LYS A 2 -35.92 8.35 -77.26
CA LYS A 2 -37.08 8.67 -76.39
C LYS A 2 -36.82 8.30 -74.92
N GLN A 3 -36.96 9.14 -73.89
CA GLN A 3 -37.38 10.53 -73.74
C GLN A 3 -37.18 10.92 -72.25
N HIS A 4 -36.78 12.17 -71.98
CA HIS A 4 -37.24 13.09 -70.90
C HIS A 4 -37.62 12.53 -69.50
N ARG A 5 -37.12 13.07 -68.38
CA ARG A 5 -37.48 14.35 -67.68
C ARG A 5 -36.82 14.26 -66.27
N ARG A 6 -36.45 15.27 -65.48
CA ARG A 6 -36.67 16.73 -65.44
C ARG A 6 -35.69 17.34 -64.41
N LEU A 7 -35.36 18.62 -64.60
CA LEU A 7 -34.54 19.48 -63.73
C LEU A 7 -35.25 19.92 -62.44
N SER A 8 -34.46 20.28 -61.41
CA SER A 8 -34.63 21.49 -60.57
C SER A 8 -33.38 21.73 -59.71
N ARG A 9 -32.46 22.61 -60.11
CA ARG A 9 -32.21 23.97 -59.54
C ARG A 9 -32.05 24.04 -58.01
N SER A 10 -30.88 24.46 -57.53
CA SER A 10 -30.72 25.79 -56.88
C SER A 10 -29.26 26.07 -56.49
N ASN A 11 -28.87 27.32 -56.72
CA ASN A 11 -27.68 28.03 -56.25
C ASN A 11 -27.40 27.82 -54.76
N SER A 12 -26.14 27.93 -54.32
CA SER A 12 -25.60 29.15 -53.68
C SER A 12 -24.25 28.95 -53.00
N ALA A 13 -23.42 29.99 -53.16
CA ALA A 13 -22.52 30.57 -52.18
C ALA A 13 -21.36 29.74 -51.61
N VAL A 14 -20.18 30.08 -52.13
CA VAL A 14 -18.89 30.03 -51.43
C VAL A 14 -19.01 30.76 -50.09
N ILE A 15 -18.86 30.05 -48.98
CA ILE A 15 -18.67 30.63 -47.64
C ILE A 15 -17.28 30.22 -47.15
N SER A 16 -16.43 31.23 -47.05
CA SER A 16 -15.16 31.20 -46.34
C SER A 16 -15.42 30.91 -44.86
N VAL A 17 -14.86 29.80 -44.35
CA VAL A 17 -14.82 29.54 -42.90
C VAL A 17 -13.40 29.82 -42.45
N ALA A 18 -13.25 30.94 -41.76
CA ALA A 18 -12.03 31.34 -41.08
C ALA A 18 -11.71 30.35 -39.95
N ASN A 19 -10.45 29.90 -39.89
CA ASN A 19 -9.90 29.12 -38.79
C ASN A 19 -9.93 29.95 -37.49
N PHE A 20 -10.83 29.60 -36.58
CA PHE A 20 -10.84 30.10 -35.21
C PHE A 20 -10.01 29.12 -34.35
N ILE A 21 -8.75 29.47 -34.09
CA ILE A 21 -7.92 28.77 -33.12
C ILE A 21 -8.43 29.18 -31.73
N LEU A 22 -9.20 28.31 -31.08
CA LEU A 22 -9.60 28.47 -29.70
C LEU A 22 -8.47 27.93 -28.80
N PHE A 23 -7.66 28.84 -28.25
CA PHE A 23 -6.71 28.53 -27.17
C PHE A 23 -7.51 28.22 -25.90
N VAL A 24 -7.73 26.94 -25.59
CA VAL A 24 -8.23 26.53 -24.27
C VAL A 24 -7.04 26.49 -23.32
N THR A 25 -6.77 27.61 -22.65
CA THR A 25 -5.90 27.63 -21.48
C THR A 25 -6.66 27.04 -20.31
N ALA A 26 -6.66 25.71 -20.19
CA ALA A 26 -7.05 25.05 -18.95
C ALA A 26 -5.97 25.35 -17.90
N LEU A 27 -6.21 26.36 -17.05
CA LEU A 27 -5.51 26.47 -15.77
C LEU A 27 -5.90 25.25 -14.93
N GLY A 28 -5.09 24.20 -15.02
CA GLY A 28 -5.10 23.12 -14.04
C GLY A 28 -4.58 23.65 -12.71
N SER A 29 -5.47 24.19 -11.88
CA SER A 29 -5.20 24.25 -10.44
C SER A 29 -5.14 22.82 -9.94
N LEU A 30 -3.93 22.26 -9.86
CA LEU A 30 -3.68 21.16 -8.94
C LEU A 30 -3.98 21.71 -7.54
N CYS A 31 -5.15 21.38 -7.00
CA CYS A 31 -5.38 21.41 -5.57
C CYS A 31 -4.41 20.41 -4.93
N VAL A 32 -3.19 20.84 -4.65
CA VAL A 32 -2.36 20.17 -3.66
C VAL A 32 -3.12 20.33 -2.35
N ALA A 33 -3.75 19.25 -1.88
CA ALA A 33 -4.38 19.24 -0.56
C ALA A 33 -3.32 19.72 0.45
N GLN A 34 -3.53 20.93 0.97
CA GLN A 34 -2.56 21.59 1.84
C GLN A 34 -2.49 20.78 3.13
N ILE A 35 -1.37 20.10 3.38
CA ILE A 35 -1.18 19.34 4.62
C ILE A 35 -1.34 20.34 5.78
N PRO A 36 -2.30 20.14 6.70
CA PRO A 36 -2.54 21.10 7.78
C PRO A 36 -1.26 21.22 8.61
N LYS A 37 -0.81 22.47 8.84
CA LYS A 37 0.36 22.74 9.67
C LYS A 37 0.11 22.19 11.08
N PRO A 38 1.13 21.63 11.76
CA PRO A 38 0.93 21.12 13.11
C PRO A 38 0.49 22.25 14.05
N PRO A 39 -0.35 22.00 15.06
CA PRO A 39 -0.93 23.04 15.92
C PRO A 39 0.09 23.96 16.60
N TRP A 40 1.29 23.43 16.87
CA TRP A 40 2.40 24.15 17.51
C TRP A 40 3.25 24.98 16.54
N ALA A 41 3.07 24.87 15.22
CA ALA A 41 3.82 25.70 14.26
C ALA A 41 3.41 27.18 14.30
N SER A 42 2.27 27.50 14.93
CA SER A 42 1.72 28.86 15.00
C SER A 42 2.10 29.61 16.29
N SER A 43 2.78 29.00 17.25
CA SER A 43 3.06 29.61 18.57
C SER A 43 4.38 30.39 18.64
N ALA A 44 5.03 30.68 17.52
CA ALA A 44 6.29 31.43 17.47
C ALA A 44 6.07 32.87 16.97
N SER A 45 5.19 33.63 17.64
CA SER A 45 5.20 35.10 17.58
C SER A 45 4.13 35.69 18.49
N ALA A 46 4.47 35.93 19.76
CA ALA A 46 3.89 37.00 20.56
C ALA A 46 4.89 37.37 21.66
N ASP A 47 5.17 38.67 21.76
CA ASP A 47 5.94 39.38 22.78
C ASP A 47 7.48 39.35 22.70
N ALA A 48 8.03 40.41 22.10
CA ALA A 48 9.30 40.99 22.55
C ALA A 48 9.34 42.50 22.22
N LYS A 49 9.03 43.33 23.22
CA LYS A 49 9.54 44.69 23.33
C LYS A 49 10.88 44.62 24.07
N ASP A 50 11.92 45.03 23.36
CA ASP A 50 13.19 45.60 23.82
C ASP A 50 13.99 44.89 24.94
N SER A 51 15.07 44.22 24.57
CA SER A 51 16.42 44.48 25.13
C SER A 51 17.48 43.58 24.48
N SER A 52 18.60 44.19 24.14
CA SER A 52 19.77 43.61 23.50
C SER A 52 20.54 42.65 24.42
N ALA A 53 20.54 41.36 24.09
CA ALA A 53 21.61 40.43 24.43
C ALA A 53 21.68 39.35 23.35
N SER A 54 22.86 39.19 22.73
CA SER A 54 23.16 38.14 21.78
C SER A 54 23.16 36.78 22.48
N GLN A 55 21.97 36.19 22.68
CA GLN A 55 21.84 34.75 22.81
C GLN A 55 21.70 34.19 21.40
N THR A 56 22.65 33.35 21.01
CA THR A 56 22.51 32.45 19.85
C THR A 56 21.28 31.59 20.09
N ASP A 57 20.15 32.06 19.58
CA ASP A 57 18.87 31.36 19.54
C ASP A 57 19.07 30.11 18.69
N THR A 58 19.44 29.01 19.35
CA THR A 58 19.56 27.71 18.71
C THR A 58 18.15 27.25 18.42
N THR A 59 17.63 27.68 17.26
CA THR A 59 16.29 27.29 16.83
C THR A 59 16.33 25.80 16.49
N PHE A 60 15.92 24.95 17.43
CA PHE A 60 15.74 23.52 17.19
C PHE A 60 14.58 23.33 16.19
N LYS A 61 14.91 23.20 14.91
CA LYS A 61 13.95 22.83 13.85
C LYS A 61 13.62 21.35 13.98
N VAL A 62 12.68 21.01 14.86
CA VAL A 62 12.13 19.65 14.94
C VAL A 62 11.10 19.49 13.81
N ASN A 63 11.48 18.74 12.77
CA ASN A 63 10.59 18.40 11.68
C ASN A 63 9.72 17.21 12.12
N VAL A 64 8.48 17.47 12.56
CA VAL A 64 7.56 16.40 12.98
C VAL A 64 6.87 15.84 11.75
N LYS A 65 7.22 14.61 11.38
CA LYS A 65 6.60 13.89 10.27
C LYS A 65 5.16 13.50 10.65
N LEU A 66 4.22 13.68 9.72
CA LEU A 66 2.86 13.18 9.84
C LEU A 66 2.89 11.66 9.82
N VAL A 67 2.24 11.03 10.80
CA VAL A 67 2.16 9.57 10.91
C VAL A 67 0.92 9.11 10.17
N ASN A 68 1.09 8.30 9.13
CA ASN A 68 -0.01 7.74 8.35
C ASN A 68 -0.37 6.35 8.86
N VAL A 69 -1.64 6.11 9.15
CA VAL A 69 -2.18 4.81 9.57
C VAL A 69 -3.30 4.44 8.61
N PHE A 70 -3.06 3.39 7.80
CA PHE A 70 -4.10 2.78 6.98
C PHE A 70 -4.90 1.82 7.84
N VAL A 71 -6.22 1.90 7.75
CA VAL A 71 -7.14 1.13 8.56
C VAL A 71 -8.13 0.42 7.67
N THR A 72 -8.16 -0.91 7.76
CA THR A 72 -9.20 -1.75 7.19
C THR A 72 -10.27 -1.96 8.25
N VAL A 73 -11.54 -1.75 7.90
CA VAL A 73 -12.69 -2.07 8.77
C VAL A 73 -13.61 -3.00 8.01
N THR A 74 -13.86 -4.20 8.56
CA THR A 74 -14.78 -5.18 7.98
C THR A 74 -15.81 -5.65 9.01
N ASP A 75 -16.87 -6.30 8.54
CA ASP A 75 -17.66 -7.19 9.38
C ASP A 75 -16.92 -8.50 9.68
N GLU A 76 -17.58 -9.40 10.40
CA GLU A 76 -17.07 -10.73 10.76
C GLU A 76 -16.93 -11.69 9.56
N HIS A 77 -17.61 -11.41 8.45
CA HIS A 77 -17.51 -12.15 7.20
C HIS A 77 -16.41 -11.60 6.28
N GLY A 78 -15.77 -10.50 6.67
CA GLY A 78 -14.70 -9.86 5.92
C GLY A 78 -15.19 -8.87 4.86
N ALA A 79 -16.48 -8.54 4.82
CA ALA A 79 -16.99 -7.52 3.92
C ALA A 79 -16.60 -6.11 4.42
N PRO A 80 -16.10 -5.23 3.55
CA PRO A 80 -15.64 -3.90 3.95
C PRO A 80 -16.80 -3.03 4.44
N ILE A 81 -16.58 -2.34 5.56
CA ILE A 81 -17.55 -1.39 6.12
C ILE A 81 -17.23 0.01 5.60
N GLY A 82 -18.01 0.42 4.60
CA GLY A 82 -17.99 1.76 4.04
C GLY A 82 -18.69 2.81 4.92
N GLY A 83 -18.62 4.07 4.50
CA GLY A 83 -19.43 5.16 5.07
C GLY A 83 -18.94 5.73 6.40
N LEU A 84 -17.91 5.16 7.02
CA LEU A 84 -17.36 5.68 8.27
C LEU A 84 -16.80 7.10 8.08
N THR A 85 -16.93 7.90 9.13
CA THR A 85 -16.45 9.27 9.22
C THR A 85 -15.29 9.36 10.21
N LYS A 86 -14.56 10.47 10.18
CA LYS A 86 -13.46 10.75 11.11
C LYS A 86 -13.85 10.52 12.58
N ASP A 87 -15.06 10.91 12.95
CA ASP A 87 -15.54 10.87 14.34
C ASP A 87 -15.84 9.45 14.83
N ASN A 88 -15.88 8.47 13.92
CA ASN A 88 -15.97 7.07 14.27
C ASN A 88 -14.62 6.52 14.79
N PHE A 89 -13.49 7.20 14.53
CA PHE A 89 -12.16 6.66 14.84
C PHE A 89 -11.54 7.32 16.07
N GLU A 90 -11.00 6.48 16.95
CA GLU A 90 -10.07 6.90 18.01
C GLU A 90 -8.69 6.33 17.73
N VAL A 91 -7.66 7.18 17.80
CA VAL A 91 -6.26 6.76 17.64
C VAL A 91 -5.52 7.00 18.94
N GLN A 92 -4.76 6.01 19.38
CA GLN A 92 -3.84 6.11 20.51
C GLN A 92 -2.44 5.72 20.07
N GLU A 93 -1.45 6.43 20.60
CA GLU A 93 -0.03 6.14 20.44
C GLU A 93 0.59 5.93 21.81
N ASP A 94 1.17 4.76 22.07
CA ASP A 94 1.70 4.37 23.39
C ASP A 94 0.70 4.63 24.54
N GLY A 95 -0.60 4.43 24.25
CA GLY A 95 -1.71 4.69 25.17
C GLY A 95 -2.17 6.16 25.25
N ALA A 96 -1.44 7.10 24.66
CA ALA A 96 -1.81 8.52 24.62
C ALA A 96 -2.75 8.83 23.43
N PRO A 97 -3.92 9.47 23.65
CA PRO A 97 -4.83 9.85 22.58
C PRO A 97 -4.18 10.79 21.56
N GLN A 98 -4.47 10.58 20.28
CA GLN A 98 -3.98 11.39 19.17
C GLN A 98 -5.13 12.04 18.43
N THR A 99 -4.98 13.32 18.08
CA THR A 99 -5.95 14.03 17.25
C THR A 99 -5.69 13.73 15.78
N ILE A 100 -6.66 13.13 15.11
CA ILE A 100 -6.62 12.88 13.67
C ILE A 100 -6.59 14.25 12.95
N ALA A 101 -5.48 14.54 12.26
CA ALA A 101 -5.28 15.76 11.48
C ALA A 101 -5.79 15.60 10.04
N VAL A 102 -5.61 14.42 9.45
CA VAL A 102 -6.08 14.08 8.10
C VAL A 102 -6.91 12.82 8.16
N PHE A 103 -8.05 12.84 7.48
CA PHE A 103 -8.92 11.68 7.29
C PHE A 103 -9.19 11.51 5.79
N GLY A 104 -8.90 10.32 5.27
CA GLY A 104 -9.19 9.93 3.88
C GLY A 104 -10.11 8.72 3.83
N LYS A 105 -11.14 8.78 3.00
CA LYS A 105 -11.98 7.64 2.62
C LYS A 105 -11.42 7.00 1.35
N GLU A 106 -11.57 5.69 1.21
CA GLU A 106 -11.39 4.92 -0.05
C GLU A 106 -10.22 5.42 -0.89
N SER A 107 -9.00 5.16 -0.39
CA SER A 107 -7.95 6.16 -0.52
C SER A 107 -7.47 6.43 -1.96
N ALA A 108 -7.49 7.72 -2.30
CA ALA A 108 -7.06 8.30 -3.57
C ALA A 108 -5.53 8.30 -3.78
N LEU A 109 -4.76 7.73 -2.85
CA LEU A 109 -3.31 7.66 -2.96
C LEU A 109 -2.89 6.58 -3.97
N PRO A 110 -1.88 6.87 -4.81
CA PRO A 110 -1.19 5.86 -5.62
C PRO A 110 -0.78 4.65 -4.77
N LEU A 111 -0.99 3.45 -5.32
CA LEU A 111 -0.46 2.21 -4.79
C LEU A 111 0.95 1.98 -5.35
N SER A 112 1.87 1.68 -4.45
CA SER A 112 3.18 1.11 -4.75
C SER A 112 3.18 -0.31 -4.21
N ILE A 113 3.17 -1.28 -5.12
CA ILE A 113 3.01 -2.70 -4.80
C ILE A 113 4.34 -3.40 -5.07
N VAL A 114 4.85 -4.14 -4.09
CA VAL A 114 5.80 -5.22 -4.34
C VAL A 114 5.00 -6.51 -4.36
N MET A 115 5.24 -7.32 -5.39
CA MET A 115 4.73 -8.68 -5.48
C MET A 115 5.93 -9.62 -5.41
N ASP A 116 6.03 -10.38 -4.33
CA ASP A 116 7.08 -11.37 -4.10
C ASP A 116 6.50 -12.76 -4.39
N ILE A 117 7.06 -13.46 -5.39
CA ILE A 117 6.63 -14.81 -5.79
C ILE A 117 7.71 -15.82 -5.43
N ASP A 118 7.33 -16.84 -4.67
CA ASP A 118 8.20 -17.96 -4.35
C ASP A 118 8.38 -18.90 -5.55
N THR A 119 9.63 -19.06 -5.98
CA THR A 119 10.05 -19.87 -7.14
C THR A 119 10.95 -21.03 -6.69
N SER A 120 10.86 -21.40 -5.42
CA SER A 120 11.58 -22.53 -4.83
C SER A 120 11.09 -23.87 -5.39
N LEU A 121 11.77 -24.96 -5.01
CA LEU A 121 11.43 -26.30 -5.49
C LEU A 121 10.08 -26.79 -4.98
N SER A 122 9.61 -26.31 -3.83
CA SER A 122 8.37 -26.79 -3.21
C SER A 122 7.13 -26.24 -3.92
N THR A 123 7.17 -24.99 -4.40
CA THR A 123 6.07 -24.36 -5.16
C THR A 123 6.01 -24.79 -6.64
N ARG A 124 7.02 -25.52 -7.14
CA ARG A 124 7.20 -25.80 -8.59
C ARG A 124 5.98 -26.40 -9.30
N LYS A 125 5.14 -27.17 -8.61
CA LYS A 125 3.95 -27.79 -9.19
C LYS A 125 2.84 -26.77 -9.45
N ASP A 126 2.68 -25.84 -8.51
CA ASP A 126 1.58 -24.88 -8.47
C ASP A 126 2.00 -23.52 -9.04
N LEU A 127 3.30 -23.26 -9.18
CA LEU A 127 3.86 -22.02 -9.72
C LEU A 127 3.21 -21.54 -11.03
N PRO A 128 2.96 -22.36 -12.07
CA PRO A 128 2.29 -21.87 -13.28
C PRO A 128 0.91 -21.25 -13.01
N LEU A 129 0.22 -21.75 -11.99
CA LEU A 129 -1.09 -21.27 -11.56
C LEU A 129 -0.92 -20.00 -10.73
N GLU A 130 0.04 -20.00 -9.80
CA GLU A 130 0.40 -18.80 -9.01
C GLU A 130 0.75 -17.60 -9.90
N LEU A 131 1.57 -17.83 -10.93
CA LEU A 131 1.94 -16.81 -11.92
C LEU A 131 0.73 -16.30 -12.70
N ASN A 132 -0.24 -17.17 -13.00
CA ASN A 132 -1.45 -16.74 -13.71
C ASN A 132 -2.36 -15.89 -12.82
N SER A 133 -2.57 -16.30 -11.58
CA SER A 133 -3.34 -15.55 -10.59
C SER A 133 -2.66 -14.20 -10.25
N ALA A 134 -1.33 -14.18 -10.11
CA ALA A 134 -0.53 -12.97 -9.97
C ALA A 134 -0.71 -12.01 -11.16
N ARG A 135 -0.77 -12.54 -12.39
CA ARG A 135 -1.08 -11.76 -13.60
C ARG A 135 -2.47 -11.15 -13.50
N HIS A 136 -3.49 -11.94 -13.19
CA HIS A 136 -4.86 -11.43 -13.03
C HIS A 136 -4.94 -10.33 -11.97
N PHE A 137 -4.29 -10.52 -10.82
CA PHE A 137 -4.22 -9.51 -9.77
C PHE A 137 -3.60 -8.20 -10.27
N ALA A 138 -2.45 -8.26 -10.95
CA ALA A 138 -1.77 -7.08 -11.47
C ALA A 138 -2.68 -6.29 -12.43
N HIS A 139 -3.40 -6.99 -13.32
CA HIS A 139 -4.36 -6.37 -14.25
C HIS A 139 -5.59 -5.78 -13.55
N ALA A 140 -6.05 -6.38 -12.45
CA ALA A 140 -7.22 -5.91 -11.69
C ALA A 140 -6.91 -4.72 -10.76
N ILE A 141 -5.71 -4.69 -10.15
CA ILE A 141 -5.37 -3.70 -9.12
C ILE A 141 -4.80 -2.41 -9.70
N LEU A 142 -3.96 -2.50 -10.75
CA LEU A 142 -3.17 -1.37 -11.24
C LEU A 142 -3.99 -0.37 -12.04
N ARG A 143 -3.98 0.89 -11.58
CA ARG A 143 -4.39 2.05 -12.36
C ARG A 143 -3.13 2.75 -12.91
N PRO A 144 -3.26 3.68 -13.88
CA PRO A 144 -2.10 4.40 -14.43
C PRO A 144 -1.24 5.17 -13.41
N VAL A 145 -1.84 5.56 -12.27
CA VAL A 145 -1.15 6.26 -11.18
C VAL A 145 -0.42 5.32 -10.21
N ASP A 146 -0.76 4.03 -10.23
CA ASP A 146 -0.19 3.01 -9.36
C ASP A 146 1.08 2.43 -10.01
N ALA A 147 1.89 1.69 -9.25
CA ALA A 147 3.07 1.01 -9.79
C ALA A 147 3.31 -0.31 -9.05
N LEU A 148 3.72 -1.34 -9.79
CA LEU A 148 4.08 -2.65 -9.26
C LEU A 148 5.54 -2.99 -9.60
N SER A 149 6.25 -3.51 -8.60
CA SER A 149 7.54 -4.16 -8.73
C SER A 149 7.34 -5.66 -8.55
N LEU A 150 7.93 -6.46 -9.44
CA LEU A 150 7.88 -7.93 -9.37
C LEU A 150 9.21 -8.45 -8.87
N PHE A 151 9.14 -9.21 -7.79
CA PHE A 151 10.25 -9.93 -7.21
C PHE A 151 9.95 -11.42 -7.30
N GLU A 152 11.00 -12.19 -7.54
CA GLU A 152 11.00 -13.62 -7.32
C GLU A 152 12.00 -13.93 -6.21
N PHE A 153 11.76 -15.03 -5.50
CA PHE A 153 12.75 -15.55 -4.58
C PHE A 153 12.79 -17.08 -4.58
N GLY A 154 14.01 -17.58 -4.39
CA GLY A 154 14.33 -18.97 -4.14
C GLY A 154 15.55 -18.99 -3.22
N GLU A 155 16.70 -19.48 -3.68
CA GLU A 155 17.96 -19.33 -2.93
C GLU A 155 18.48 -17.88 -2.91
N VAL A 156 18.07 -17.10 -3.90
CA VAL A 156 18.40 -15.70 -4.11
C VAL A 156 17.13 -14.95 -4.47
N VAL A 157 17.11 -13.67 -4.12
CA VAL A 157 16.01 -12.75 -4.43
C VAL A 157 16.39 -11.92 -5.65
N ASN A 158 15.53 -11.90 -6.68
CA ASN A 158 15.73 -11.07 -7.87
C ASN A 158 14.55 -10.11 -8.07
N GLU A 159 14.85 -8.83 -8.31
CA GLU A 159 13.87 -7.88 -8.82
C GLU A 159 13.76 -8.07 -10.35
N LEU A 160 12.73 -8.80 -10.80
CA LEU A 160 12.48 -9.07 -12.22
C LEU A 160 11.98 -7.82 -12.94
N VAL A 161 11.11 -7.06 -12.28
CA VAL A 161 10.50 -5.84 -12.81
C VAL A 161 10.58 -4.75 -11.76
N ARG A 162 11.17 -3.62 -12.13
CA ARG A 162 11.12 -2.39 -11.33
C ARG A 162 9.73 -1.78 -11.43
N PHE A 163 9.32 -1.08 -10.37
CA PHE A 163 8.06 -0.33 -10.30
C PHE A 163 7.63 0.32 -11.61
N THR A 164 6.52 -0.18 -12.16
CA THR A 164 5.91 0.29 -13.40
C THR A 164 4.39 0.10 -13.36
N SER A 165 3.66 0.87 -14.16
CA SER A 165 2.24 0.62 -14.47
C SER A 165 2.04 -0.08 -15.82
N ASP A 166 3.13 -0.38 -16.54
CA ASP A 166 3.07 -1.08 -17.82
C ASP A 166 2.84 -2.58 -17.62
N LEU A 167 1.59 -2.99 -17.75
CA LEU A 167 1.15 -4.38 -17.65
C LEU A 167 1.93 -5.31 -18.59
N LYS A 168 2.33 -4.87 -19.79
CA LYS A 168 3.12 -5.73 -20.70
C LYS A 168 4.51 -6.03 -20.16
N THR A 169 5.10 -5.09 -19.42
CA THR A 169 6.41 -5.31 -18.78
C THR A 169 6.28 -6.24 -17.59
N ILE A 170 5.20 -6.12 -16.82
CA ILE A 170 4.89 -7.02 -15.71
C ILE A 170 4.65 -8.44 -16.23
N ASP A 171 3.80 -8.61 -17.26
CA ASP A 171 3.51 -9.91 -17.89
C ASP A 171 4.79 -10.62 -18.34
N ARG A 172 5.73 -9.90 -18.98
CA ARG A 172 7.04 -10.48 -19.37
C ARG A 172 7.89 -10.91 -18.18
N GLY A 173 7.79 -10.22 -17.05
CA GLY A 173 8.46 -10.63 -15.82
C GLY A 173 7.89 -11.94 -15.28
N ILE A 174 6.56 -12.04 -15.24
CA ILE A 174 5.82 -13.23 -14.79
C ILE A 174 6.13 -14.45 -15.68
N ASP A 175 6.35 -14.26 -16.98
CA ASP A 175 6.61 -15.36 -17.92
C ASP A 175 8.02 -15.97 -17.80
N HIS A 176 8.94 -15.33 -17.06
CA HIS A 176 10.35 -15.71 -17.02
C HIS A 176 10.92 -15.84 -15.59
N PRO A 177 10.31 -16.66 -14.71
CA PRO A 177 10.85 -16.93 -13.39
C PRO A 177 12.14 -17.76 -13.46
N ARG A 178 13.02 -17.60 -12.48
CA ARG A 178 14.22 -18.40 -12.25
C ARG A 178 14.02 -19.28 -11.03
N PHE A 179 14.02 -20.57 -11.26
CA PHE A 179 13.87 -21.55 -10.19
C PHE A 179 15.07 -21.56 -9.23
N GLY A 180 14.79 -21.61 -7.94
CA GLY A 180 15.76 -21.85 -6.87
C GLY A 180 15.48 -23.15 -6.11
N ALA A 181 16.47 -23.68 -5.39
CA ALA A 181 16.30 -24.89 -4.58
C ALA A 181 15.98 -24.63 -3.09
N GLY A 182 16.24 -23.42 -2.59
CA GLY A 182 15.86 -22.97 -1.26
C GLY A 182 14.85 -21.84 -1.31
N THR A 183 14.56 -21.28 -0.14
CA THR A 183 13.53 -20.27 0.10
C THR A 183 14.11 -19.17 1.00
N ALA A 184 14.42 -18.02 0.40
CA ALA A 184 14.97 -16.84 1.05
C ALA A 184 13.86 -15.81 1.36
N LEU A 185 12.84 -16.25 2.09
CA LEU A 185 11.63 -15.48 2.38
C LEU A 185 11.95 -14.17 3.12
N TYR A 186 12.78 -14.22 4.17
CA TYR A 186 13.10 -13.03 4.94
C TYR A 186 13.95 -12.03 4.16
N ASP A 187 14.87 -12.51 3.31
CA ASP A 187 15.62 -11.65 2.39
C ASP A 187 14.67 -10.98 1.37
N ALA A 188 13.64 -11.70 0.89
CA ALA A 188 12.65 -11.15 -0.05
C ALA A 188 11.84 -10.01 0.60
N VAL A 189 11.27 -10.25 1.77
CA VAL A 189 10.55 -9.24 2.56
C VAL A 189 11.45 -8.04 2.86
N TYR A 190 12.71 -8.27 3.23
CA TYR A 190 13.65 -7.20 3.52
C TYR A 190 13.93 -6.33 2.28
N LEU A 191 14.29 -6.95 1.14
CA LEU A 191 14.66 -6.24 -0.09
C LEU A 191 13.45 -5.55 -0.73
N GLY A 192 12.29 -6.22 -0.77
CA GLY A 192 11.03 -5.65 -1.22
C GLY A 192 10.65 -4.43 -0.38
N SER A 193 10.79 -4.51 0.95
CA SER A 193 10.53 -3.37 1.85
C SER A 193 11.47 -2.19 1.59
N ARG A 194 12.76 -2.46 1.32
CA ARG A 194 13.74 -1.41 0.96
C ARG A 194 13.37 -0.72 -0.36
N SER A 195 12.85 -1.47 -1.33
CA SER A 195 12.36 -0.90 -2.60
C SER A 195 11.15 0.02 -2.37
N LEU A 196 10.25 -0.34 -1.45
CA LEU A 196 9.07 0.45 -1.06
C LEU A 196 9.44 1.70 -0.26
N GLN A 197 10.51 1.68 0.53
CA GLN A 197 10.85 2.76 1.46
C GLN A 197 10.93 4.14 0.79
N THR A 198 11.47 4.21 -0.43
CA THR A 198 11.64 5.44 -1.21
C THR A 198 10.38 5.90 -1.94
N ARG A 199 9.36 5.04 -2.02
CA ARG A 199 8.13 5.34 -2.75
C ARG A 199 7.19 6.23 -1.93
N GLN A 200 6.33 6.93 -2.65
CA GLN A 200 5.27 7.75 -2.08
C GLN A 200 3.93 7.01 -2.19
N GLY A 201 2.93 7.49 -1.46
CA GLY A 201 1.61 6.88 -1.44
C GLY A 201 1.55 5.64 -0.56
N ARG A 202 0.65 4.72 -0.92
CA ARG A 202 0.42 3.49 -0.17
C ARG A 202 1.41 2.43 -0.59
N LYS A 203 2.00 1.76 0.39
CA LYS A 203 3.03 0.75 0.16
C LYS A 203 2.46 -0.59 0.59
N VAL A 204 2.41 -1.50 -0.35
CA VAL A 204 1.83 -2.82 -0.16
C VAL A 204 2.83 -3.84 -0.64
N MET A 205 2.95 -4.92 0.11
CA MET A 205 3.71 -6.09 -0.28
C MET A 205 2.75 -7.28 -0.31
N VAL A 206 2.72 -8.02 -1.40
CA VAL A 206 1.96 -9.26 -1.53
C VAL A 206 2.97 -10.39 -1.71
N VAL A 207 3.04 -11.28 -0.72
CA VAL A 207 3.99 -12.40 -0.69
C VAL A 207 3.22 -13.69 -0.96
N ILE A 208 3.64 -14.45 -1.96
CA ILE A 208 3.03 -15.73 -2.35
C ILE A 208 4.08 -16.81 -2.12
N THR A 209 3.81 -17.75 -1.23
CA THR A 209 4.76 -18.80 -0.83
C THR A 209 4.05 -19.92 -0.08
N ASP A 210 4.62 -21.12 -0.12
CA ASP A 210 4.18 -22.23 0.72
C ASP A 210 4.83 -22.25 2.11
N GLY A 211 5.75 -21.30 2.40
CA GLY A 211 6.23 -21.00 3.73
C GLY A 211 7.75 -21.04 3.89
N GLY A 212 8.18 -21.69 4.97
CA GLY A 212 9.54 -21.84 5.49
C GLY A 212 10.71 -21.11 4.86
N ASP A 213 11.28 -20.17 5.63
CA ASP A 213 12.61 -19.68 5.33
C ASP A 213 13.69 -20.75 5.57
N THR A 214 14.60 -20.92 4.61
CA THR A 214 15.65 -21.96 4.68
C THR A 214 17.06 -21.39 4.54
N VAL A 215 17.24 -20.28 3.84
CA VAL A 215 18.57 -19.78 3.45
C VAL A 215 18.75 -18.27 3.59
N SER A 216 17.77 -17.55 4.15
CA SER A 216 17.91 -16.09 4.28
C SER A 216 19.11 -15.70 5.13
N ARG A 217 19.70 -14.57 4.77
CA ARG A 217 20.79 -13.95 5.54
C ARG A 217 20.27 -13.08 6.67
N VAL A 218 19.12 -12.44 6.45
CA VAL A 218 18.43 -11.68 7.50
C VAL A 218 17.47 -12.58 8.26
N ASP A 219 17.27 -12.27 9.54
CA ASP A 219 16.28 -12.96 10.36
C ASP A 219 14.88 -12.33 10.22
N TYR A 220 13.88 -13.01 10.78
CA TYR A 220 12.50 -12.55 10.81
C TYR A 220 12.34 -11.14 11.38
N GLN A 221 13.05 -10.80 12.45
CA GLN A 221 12.92 -9.50 13.13
C GLN A 221 13.46 -8.37 12.26
N GLN A 222 14.54 -8.62 11.53
CA GLN A 222 15.11 -7.69 10.56
C GLN A 222 14.17 -7.47 9.37
N ALA A 223 13.54 -8.53 8.85
CA ALA A 223 12.55 -8.44 7.78
C ALA A 223 11.29 -7.67 8.21
N LEU A 224 10.70 -8.02 9.37
CA LEU A 224 9.55 -7.33 9.94
C LEU A 224 9.85 -5.83 10.17
N ARG A 225 11.02 -5.54 10.77
CA ARG A 225 11.45 -4.16 10.99
C ARG A 225 11.58 -3.39 9.68
N ALA A 226 12.15 -4.00 8.64
CA ALA A 226 12.26 -3.36 7.33
C ALA A 226 10.88 -3.03 6.75
N ALA A 227 9.91 -3.94 6.85
CA ALA A 227 8.53 -3.71 6.41
C ALA A 227 7.86 -2.56 7.18
N GLN A 228 8.01 -2.54 8.51
CA GLN A 228 7.47 -1.48 9.36
C GLN A 228 8.13 -0.11 9.12
N GLU A 229 9.45 -0.07 8.93
CA GLU A 229 10.19 1.16 8.57
C GLU A 229 9.87 1.65 7.16
N ALA A 230 9.55 0.75 6.23
CA ALA A 230 9.05 1.09 4.92
C ALA A 230 7.63 1.65 4.96
N GLU A 231 6.89 1.44 6.06
CA GLU A 231 5.45 1.65 6.17
C GLU A 231 4.66 0.77 5.19
N ALA A 232 5.16 -0.44 4.93
CA ALA A 232 4.53 -1.41 4.04
C ALA A 232 3.46 -2.23 4.76
N ILE A 233 2.33 -2.44 4.11
CA ILE A 233 1.28 -3.38 4.53
C ILE A 233 1.55 -4.71 3.83
N VAL A 234 1.77 -5.78 4.59
CA VAL A 234 2.09 -7.10 4.03
C VAL A 234 0.84 -7.96 3.98
N TYR A 235 0.54 -8.52 2.80
CA TYR A 235 -0.45 -9.57 2.61
C TYR A 235 0.27 -10.85 2.22
N SER A 236 0.09 -11.89 3.04
CA SER A 236 0.67 -13.21 2.76
C SER A 236 -0.40 -14.11 2.13
N VAL A 237 -0.10 -14.71 0.98
CA VAL A 237 -0.89 -15.80 0.41
C VAL A 237 -0.09 -17.08 0.58
N ILE A 238 -0.56 -17.91 1.50
CA ILE A 238 0.09 -19.14 1.95
C ILE A 238 -0.46 -20.29 1.12
N ASP A 239 0.35 -20.82 0.21
CA ASP A 239 0.00 -22.04 -0.55
C ASP A 239 0.23 -23.27 0.32
N VAL A 240 -0.82 -24.04 0.60
CA VAL A 240 -0.76 -25.22 1.47
C VAL A 240 -1.09 -26.49 0.69
N PRO A 241 -0.13 -27.41 0.47
CA PRO A 241 -0.42 -28.70 -0.13
C PRO A 241 -1.10 -29.61 0.91
N VAL A 242 -2.44 -29.54 0.97
CA VAL A 242 -3.37 -30.39 1.74
C VAL A 242 -3.14 -30.40 3.26
N GLU A 243 -4.18 -30.09 4.04
CA GLU A 243 -4.15 -29.82 5.50
C GLU A 243 -3.46 -30.86 6.41
N ALA A 244 -3.14 -32.07 5.92
CA ALA A 244 -2.58 -33.19 6.69
C ALA A 244 -1.29 -33.81 6.09
N SER A 245 -0.49 -33.05 5.34
CA SER A 245 0.77 -33.58 4.79
C SER A 245 1.88 -33.68 5.85
N ALA A 246 2.59 -34.81 5.84
CA ALA A 246 3.85 -34.95 6.57
C ALA A 246 4.89 -34.04 5.92
N GLY A 247 5.13 -32.87 6.50
CA GLY A 247 6.01 -31.84 5.92
C GLY A 247 5.48 -30.42 5.97
N ARG A 248 4.27 -30.18 6.49
CA ARG A 248 3.72 -28.83 6.70
C ARG A 248 4.61 -27.99 7.62
N ASP A 249 5.07 -26.84 7.15
CA ASP A 249 5.88 -25.93 7.94
C ASP A 249 5.02 -24.90 8.69
N THR A 250 4.47 -25.33 9.83
CA THR A 250 3.68 -24.46 10.71
C THR A 250 4.48 -23.28 11.28
N GLY A 251 5.82 -23.37 11.31
CA GLY A 251 6.70 -22.28 11.75
C GLY A 251 6.73 -21.15 10.73
N GLY A 252 6.99 -21.48 9.46
CA GLY A 252 6.94 -20.53 8.35
C GLY A 252 5.56 -19.90 8.16
N GLU A 253 4.49 -20.70 8.25
CA GLU A 253 3.11 -20.20 8.21
C GLU A 253 2.85 -19.17 9.33
N HIS A 254 3.25 -19.49 10.56
CA HIS A 254 3.09 -18.56 11.69
C HIS A 254 3.88 -17.26 11.49
N ALA A 255 5.09 -17.33 10.91
CA ALA A 255 5.87 -16.15 10.58
C ALA A 255 5.15 -15.24 9.56
N LEU A 256 4.56 -15.82 8.51
CA LEU A 256 3.80 -15.10 7.49
C LEU A 256 2.52 -14.46 8.05
N ILE A 257 1.81 -15.18 8.92
CA ILE A 257 0.63 -14.67 9.63
C ILE A 257 1.03 -13.46 10.47
N GLN A 258 2.05 -13.61 11.32
CA GLN A 258 2.49 -12.57 12.22
C GLN A 258 3.00 -11.34 11.45
N LEU A 259 3.74 -11.54 10.35
CA LEU A 259 4.20 -10.45 9.47
C LEU A 259 3.02 -9.66 8.88
N SER A 260 1.98 -10.35 8.41
CA SER A 260 0.76 -9.71 7.91
C SER A 260 0.05 -8.92 9.00
N GLU A 261 -0.14 -9.50 10.19
CA GLU A 261 -0.84 -8.87 11.30
C GLU A 261 -0.09 -7.65 11.85
N ASP A 262 1.24 -7.76 12.06
CA ASP A 262 2.05 -6.68 12.63
C ASP A 262 2.18 -5.47 11.70
N THR A 263 2.05 -5.68 10.39
CA THR A 263 2.07 -4.61 9.37
C THR A 263 0.67 -4.09 9.03
N GLY A 264 -0.39 -4.71 9.58
CA GLY A 264 -1.78 -4.29 9.39
C GLY A 264 -2.45 -4.83 8.13
N GLY A 265 -1.85 -5.81 7.48
CA GLY A 265 -2.43 -6.52 6.34
C GLY A 265 -3.23 -7.74 6.79
N LYS A 266 -3.23 -8.79 5.94
CA LYS A 266 -3.99 -10.01 6.16
C LYS A 266 -3.31 -11.19 5.47
N TYR A 267 -3.39 -12.38 6.07
CA TYR A 267 -3.00 -13.61 5.42
C TYR A 267 -4.20 -14.33 4.79
N PHE A 268 -3.93 -15.19 3.81
CA PHE A 268 -4.87 -16.09 3.18
C PHE A 268 -4.22 -17.46 3.04
N TYR A 269 -4.98 -18.52 3.32
CA TYR A 269 -4.61 -19.86 2.88
C TYR A 269 -5.21 -20.10 1.51
N ALA A 270 -4.43 -20.66 0.60
CA ALA A 270 -4.91 -21.18 -0.66
C ALA A 270 -4.46 -22.64 -0.78
N THR A 271 -5.40 -23.55 -1.01
CA THR A 271 -5.13 -24.97 -1.33
C THR A 271 -5.38 -25.27 -2.80
N SER A 272 -5.87 -24.28 -3.54
CA SER A 272 -6.30 -24.42 -4.93
C SER A 272 -6.28 -23.08 -5.65
N VAL A 273 -6.26 -23.13 -6.98
CA VAL A 273 -6.27 -21.94 -7.86
C VAL A 273 -7.48 -21.03 -7.61
N PRO A 274 -8.72 -21.55 -7.47
CA PRO A 274 -9.86 -20.70 -7.19
C PRO A 274 -9.74 -19.94 -5.86
N GLU A 275 -9.17 -20.57 -4.82
CA GLU A 275 -8.93 -19.92 -3.53
C GLU A 275 -7.82 -18.87 -3.61
N LEU A 276 -6.79 -19.12 -4.41
CA LEU A 276 -5.74 -18.15 -4.71
C LEU A 276 -6.30 -16.91 -5.43
N ASP A 277 -7.12 -17.12 -6.46
CA ASP A 277 -7.82 -16.04 -7.18
C ASP A 277 -8.75 -15.27 -6.23
N GLU A 278 -9.46 -15.96 -5.34
CA GLU A 278 -10.32 -15.34 -4.32
C GLU A 278 -9.50 -14.50 -3.33
N ALA A 279 -8.34 -14.99 -2.89
CA ALA A 279 -7.43 -14.23 -2.03
C ALA A 279 -6.99 -12.93 -2.70
N PHE A 280 -6.58 -12.98 -3.97
CA PHE A 280 -6.20 -11.79 -4.73
C PHE A 280 -7.35 -10.80 -4.92
N HIS A 281 -8.56 -11.28 -5.21
CA HIS A 281 -9.74 -10.42 -5.28
C HIS A 281 -10.00 -9.72 -3.94
N LYS A 282 -9.97 -10.46 -2.82
CA LYS A 282 -10.14 -9.90 -1.48
C LYS A 282 -9.07 -8.87 -1.14
N ILE A 283 -7.81 -9.11 -1.51
CA ILE A 283 -6.72 -8.13 -1.36
C ILE A 283 -7.04 -6.87 -2.17
N SER A 284 -7.42 -7.01 -3.44
CA SER A 284 -7.76 -5.87 -4.30
C SER A 284 -8.89 -5.02 -3.72
N ASP A 285 -9.98 -5.64 -3.28
CA ASP A 285 -11.13 -4.93 -2.70
C ASP A 285 -10.76 -4.22 -1.40
N GLU A 286 -10.03 -4.90 -0.51
CA GLU A 286 -9.56 -4.31 0.73
C GLU A 286 -8.66 -3.09 0.47
N LEU A 287 -7.68 -3.22 -0.42
CA LEU A 287 -6.81 -2.13 -0.80
C LEU A 287 -7.57 -0.95 -1.39
N ARG A 288 -8.80 -1.11 -1.91
CA ARG A 288 -9.61 0.03 -2.39
C ARG A 288 -10.45 0.68 -1.30
N THR A 289 -10.74 -0.04 -0.22
CA THR A 289 -11.69 0.38 0.84
C THR A 289 -11.04 0.89 2.11
N GLN A 290 -9.71 0.88 2.20
CA GLN A 290 -8.97 1.39 3.36
C GLN A 290 -9.21 2.87 3.67
N TYR A 291 -9.30 3.17 4.97
CA TYR A 291 -9.30 4.52 5.52
C TYR A 291 -7.87 4.98 5.82
N LEU A 292 -7.57 6.25 5.57
CA LEU A 292 -6.32 6.90 6.01
C LEU A 292 -6.61 7.75 7.24
N LEU A 293 -5.96 7.43 8.35
CA LEU A 293 -5.88 8.29 9.53
C LEU A 293 -4.47 8.84 9.61
N ALA A 294 -4.31 10.16 9.61
CA ALA A 294 -3.01 10.76 9.83
C ALA A 294 -3.02 11.75 10.98
N TYR A 295 -1.99 11.70 11.83
CA TYR A 295 -1.87 12.55 13.00
C TYR A 295 -0.43 13.01 13.21
N TYR A 296 -0.27 14.10 13.95
CA TYR A 296 1.03 14.55 14.45
C TYR A 296 1.22 13.96 15.85
N PRO A 297 2.31 13.22 16.10
CA PRO A 297 2.57 12.66 17.43
C PRO A 297 2.58 13.76 18.50
N THR A 298 1.79 13.60 19.56
CA THR A 298 1.76 14.54 20.69
C THR A 298 3.09 14.56 21.44
N GLN A 299 3.75 13.41 21.55
CA GLN A 299 5.10 13.31 22.13
C GLN A 299 6.15 13.49 21.04
N ARG A 300 6.93 14.59 21.09
CA ARG A 300 7.93 14.91 20.04
C ARG A 300 9.19 14.05 20.11
N LEU A 301 9.60 13.69 21.33
CA LEU A 301 10.71 12.78 21.59
C LEU A 301 10.14 11.42 21.97
N ALA A 302 10.65 10.36 21.34
CA ALA A 302 10.24 9.01 21.69
C ALA A 302 11.15 8.50 22.82
N ASN A 303 10.55 7.91 23.85
CA ASN A 303 11.31 7.18 24.88
C ASN A 303 11.78 5.80 24.39
N SER A 304 11.22 5.35 23.26
CA SER A 304 11.48 4.07 22.59
C SER A 304 11.68 4.31 21.10
N ASP A 305 12.50 3.48 20.47
CA ASP A 305 12.67 3.50 19.02
C ASP A 305 11.37 3.10 18.29
N PHE A 306 10.49 2.34 18.94
CA PHE A 306 9.20 1.90 18.40
C PHE A 306 8.02 2.48 19.18
N ARG A 307 7.03 2.99 18.47
CA ARG A 307 5.78 3.52 19.03
C ARG A 307 4.61 2.66 18.60
N ARG A 308 3.83 2.19 19.57
CA ARG A 308 2.65 1.36 19.33
C ARG A 308 1.46 2.22 18.96
N VAL A 309 0.72 1.80 17.94
CA VAL A 309 -0.50 2.47 17.49
C VAL A 309 -1.69 1.57 17.76
N GLN A 310 -2.77 2.14 18.27
CA GLN A 310 -4.04 1.45 18.43
C GLN A 310 -5.16 2.30 17.82
N VAL A 311 -5.99 1.68 16.99
CA VAL A 311 -7.18 2.30 16.41
C VAL A 311 -8.42 1.59 16.92
N LYS A 312 -9.40 2.37 17.41
CA LYS A 312 -10.73 1.87 17.77
C LYS A 312 -11.77 2.54 16.90
N VAL A 313 -12.83 1.80 16.57
CA VAL A 313 -13.96 2.29 15.78
C VAL A 313 -15.22 2.29 16.66
N LYS A 314 -15.97 3.39 16.63
CA LYS A 314 -17.21 3.63 17.36
C LYS A 314 -18.41 3.71 16.43
N GLY A 315 -19.59 3.44 16.97
CA GLY A 315 -20.86 3.84 16.36
C GLY A 315 -21.44 2.85 15.34
N PHE A 316 -21.10 1.56 15.45
CA PHE A 316 -21.81 0.51 14.71
C PHE A 316 -22.47 -0.42 15.73
N SER A 317 -23.79 -0.36 15.78
CA SER A 317 -24.64 -1.19 16.63
C SER A 317 -25.75 -1.75 15.74
N SER A 318 -25.40 -2.79 15.01
CA SER A 318 -26.34 -3.70 14.37
C SER A 318 -25.66 -5.07 14.32
N ASP A 319 -25.85 -5.84 15.39
CA ASP A 319 -25.65 -7.28 15.59
C ASP A 319 -24.33 -7.98 15.23
N GLY A 320 -23.38 -7.32 14.56
CA GLY A 320 -22.09 -7.91 14.16
C GLY A 320 -20.88 -7.28 14.86
N ARG A 321 -19.85 -8.10 15.13
CA ARG A 321 -18.56 -7.61 15.65
C ARG A 321 -17.75 -7.02 14.48
N LEU A 322 -17.34 -5.76 14.59
CA LEU A 322 -16.40 -5.16 13.65
C LEU A 322 -14.99 -5.73 13.84
N VAL A 323 -14.31 -5.97 12.73
CA VAL A 323 -12.88 -6.28 12.70
C VAL A 323 -12.13 -5.06 12.19
N VAL A 324 -11.22 -4.55 13.00
CA VAL A 324 -10.38 -3.38 12.68
C VAL A 324 -8.95 -3.85 12.56
N ARG A 325 -8.33 -3.64 11.39
CA ARG A 325 -6.91 -3.94 11.16
C ARG A 325 -6.14 -2.69 10.80
N HIS A 326 -4.95 -2.58 11.37
CA HIS A 326 -3.99 -1.50 11.17
C HIS A 326 -2.61 -1.98 11.61
N ARG A 327 -1.54 -1.32 11.17
CA ARG A 327 -0.18 -1.64 11.65
C ARG A 327 -0.08 -1.51 13.16
N THR A 328 0.70 -2.37 13.81
CA THR A 328 0.82 -2.37 15.29
C THR A 328 1.62 -1.20 15.84
N GLY A 329 2.44 -0.56 14.99
CA GLY A 329 3.24 0.60 15.36
C GLY A 329 4.14 1.08 14.23
N TYR A 330 5.10 1.93 14.57
CA TYR A 330 6.12 2.41 13.66
C TYR A 330 7.40 2.78 14.40
N TYR A 331 8.53 2.74 13.69
CA TYR A 331 9.81 3.17 14.23
C TYR A 331 9.99 4.68 14.08
N THR A 332 10.55 5.30 15.11
CA THR A 332 11.01 6.69 15.08
C THR A 332 12.50 6.75 14.81
N THR A 333 12.93 7.74 14.05
CA THR A 333 14.37 8.05 13.97
C THR A 333 14.82 8.59 15.31
N LYS A 334 15.82 7.95 15.95
CA LYS A 334 16.45 8.46 17.18
C LYS A 334 16.78 9.94 17.00
N SER A 335 16.43 10.76 18.00
CA SER A 335 17.05 12.07 18.15
C SER A 335 18.56 11.83 18.20
N LYS A 336 19.31 12.34 17.22
CA LYS A 336 20.76 12.49 17.42
C LYS A 336 20.89 13.43 18.62
N SER A 337 21.40 12.91 19.74
CA SER A 337 21.81 13.73 20.87
C SER A 337 22.98 14.62 20.50
#